data_AF-A0A967BCV1-F1
#
_entry.id   AF-A0A967BCV1-F1
#
_cell.length_a   1.000
_cell.length_b   1.000
_cell.length_c   1.000
_cell.angle_alpha   90.00
_cell.angle_beta   90.00
_cell.angle_gamma   90.00
#
_symmetry.space_group_name_H-M   'P 1'
#
loop_
_entity.id
_entity.type
_entity.pdbx_description
1 polymer ?
#
loop_
_entity_poly.entity_id
_entity_poly.type
_entity_poly.pdbx_seq_one_letter_code
_entity_poly.pdbx_strand_id
1 'polypeptide(L)'
;MFEVGSACEALWREEQKQAIDAKKDQLFNKASELRHLWQRPRLLPLSERKQRRQSEDAQNHTDDIEEELAFLKGNHNSDGPISRLVTLSAKPPRGTEKKIKNQIANVSGFKPKQVEYLWRAFRKQGFD
;
A
#
# COMPACT_ATOMS: atom_id res chain seq x y z
N MET A 1 25.83 -11.22 13.45
CA MET A 1 24.70 -12.12 13.13
C MET A 1 23.37 -11.38 13.25
N PHE A 2 23.10 -10.78 14.41
CA PHE A 2 21.87 -10.02 14.67
C PHE A 2 21.71 -8.78 13.78
N GLU A 3 22.78 -7.98 13.65
CA GLU A 3 22.81 -6.76 12.83
C GLU A 3 22.53 -7.03 11.35
N VAL A 4 23.01 -8.16 10.82
CA VAL A 4 22.78 -8.56 9.43
C VAL A 4 21.31 -8.93 9.22
N GLY A 5 20.71 -9.64 10.19
CA GLY A 5 19.31 -10.02 10.16
C GLY A 5 18.37 -8.81 10.28
N SER A 6 18.63 -7.92 11.23
CA SER A 6 17.83 -6.70 11.43
C SER A 6 17.95 -5.74 10.25
N ALA A 7 19.14 -5.58 9.66
CA ALA A 7 19.33 -4.77 8.47
C ALA A 7 18.58 -5.33 7.25
N CYS A 8 18.57 -6.67 7.07
CA CYS A 8 17.77 -7.28 6.00
C CYS A 8 16.28 -7.01 6.20
N GLU A 9 15.80 -7.13 7.45
CA GLU A 9 14.39 -6.92 7.77
C GLU A 9 13.97 -5.46 7.61
N ALA A 10 14.83 -4.51 7.97
CA ALA A 10 14.58 -3.08 7.78
C ALA A 10 14.38 -2.73 6.30
N LEU A 11 15.30 -3.18 5.43
CA LEU A 11 15.19 -2.97 3.98
C LEU A 11 13.97 -3.68 3.39
N TRP A 12 13.62 -4.86 3.92
CA TRP A 12 12.42 -5.58 3.49
C TRP A 12 11.14 -4.82 3.86
N ARG A 13 11.02 -4.34 5.10
CA ARG A 13 9.88 -3.54 5.56
C ARG A 13 9.76 -2.22 4.76
N GLU A 14 10.88 -1.60 4.42
CA GLU A 14 10.89 -0.41 3.56
C GLU A 14 10.36 -0.70 2.16
N GLU A 15 10.84 -1.76 1.51
CA GLU A 15 10.35 -2.17 0.19
C GLU A 15 8.87 -2.61 0.22
N GLN A 16 8.41 -3.22 1.31
CA GLN A 16 6.98 -3.49 1.51
C GLN A 16 6.17 -2.20 1.58
N LYS A 17 6.63 -1.20 2.34
CA LYS A 17 5.97 0.10 2.44
C LYS A 17 5.92 0.78 1.06
N GLN A 18 7.04 0.80 0.33
CA GLN A 18 7.09 1.36 -1.01
C GLN A 18 6.15 0.63 -1.98
N ALA A 19 6.06 -0.70 -1.90
CA ALA A 19 5.14 -1.48 -2.73
C ALA A 19 3.67 -1.18 -2.41
N ILE A 20 3.33 -0.99 -1.13
CA ILE A 20 1.99 -0.57 -0.72
C ILE A 20 1.70 0.84 -1.26
N ASP A 21 2.63 1.78 -1.07
CA ASP A 21 2.42 3.17 -1.47
C ASP A 21 2.33 3.31 -3.00
N ALA A 22 3.12 2.54 -3.76
CA ALA A 22 3.00 2.46 -5.21
C ALA A 22 1.64 1.89 -5.65
N LYS A 23 1.11 0.88 -4.96
CA LYS A 23 -0.23 0.34 -5.25
C LYS A 23 -1.35 1.32 -4.86
N LYS A 24 -1.20 2.05 -3.75
CA LYS A 24 -2.13 3.13 -3.39
C LYS A 24 -2.11 4.22 -4.46
N ASP A 25 -0.93 4.64 -4.90
CA ASP A 25 -0.79 5.63 -5.98
C ASP A 25 -1.45 5.13 -7.26
N GLN A 26 -1.19 3.89 -7.67
CA GLN A 26 -1.85 3.30 -8.82
C GLN A 26 -3.38 3.27 -8.68
N LEU A 27 -3.90 2.82 -7.55
CA LEU A 27 -5.34 2.70 -7.33
C LEU A 27 -6.04 4.05 -7.26
N PHE A 28 -5.52 4.99 -6.47
CA PHE A 28 -6.21 6.24 -6.15
C PHE A 28 -5.84 7.41 -7.07
N ASN A 29 -4.75 7.31 -7.84
CA ASN A 29 -4.28 8.39 -8.71
C ASN A 29 -4.21 8.04 -10.20
N LYS A 30 -4.19 6.75 -10.56
CA LYS A 30 -4.06 6.33 -11.98
C LYS A 30 -5.25 5.51 -12.47
N ALA A 31 -5.83 4.69 -11.60
CA ALA A 31 -6.91 3.79 -11.93
C ALA A 31 -8.30 4.29 -11.48
N SER A 32 -8.36 5.37 -10.70
CA SER A 32 -9.62 5.98 -10.28
C SER A 32 -9.48 7.49 -10.11
N GLU A 33 -10.62 8.18 -10.18
CA GLU A 33 -10.74 9.61 -9.93
C GLU A 33 -10.95 9.95 -8.44
N LEU A 34 -10.86 8.93 -7.56
CA LEU A 34 -11.15 9.06 -6.12
C LEU A 34 -10.36 10.16 -5.42
N ARG A 35 -9.09 10.38 -5.81
CA ARG A 35 -8.31 11.47 -5.23
C ARG A 35 -8.93 12.83 -5.52
N HIS A 36 -9.33 13.08 -6.77
CA HIS A 36 -9.94 14.33 -7.17
C HIS A 36 -11.30 14.51 -6.48
N LEU A 37 -12.12 13.45 -6.49
CA LEU A 37 -13.41 13.42 -5.80
C LEU A 37 -13.26 13.77 -4.32
N TRP A 38 -12.35 13.15 -3.57
CA TRP A 38 -12.17 13.47 -2.15
C TRP A 38 -11.60 14.85 -1.86
N GLN A 39 -10.88 15.46 -2.80
CA GLN A 39 -10.32 16.80 -2.64
C GLN A 39 -11.38 17.90 -2.86
N ARG A 40 -12.29 17.72 -3.81
CA ARG A 40 -13.29 18.71 -4.22
C ARG A 40 -14.14 19.26 -3.05
N PRO A 41 -14.66 18.45 -2.10
CA PRO A 41 -15.37 18.96 -0.92
C PRO A 41 -14.49 19.72 0.08
N ARG A 42 -13.18 19.41 0.12
CA ARG A 42 -12.25 20.02 1.09
C ARG A 42 -11.88 21.46 0.73
N LEU A 43 -11.96 21.80 -0.56
CA LEU A 43 -11.71 23.14 -1.08
C LEU A 43 -12.79 24.16 -0.72
N LEU A 44 -13.95 23.69 -0.25
CA LEU A 44 -15.06 24.57 0.11
C LEU A 44 -14.82 25.26 1.46
N PRO A 45 -15.09 26.57 1.56
CA PRO A 45 -15.17 27.29 2.83
C PRO A 45 -16.11 26.61 3.82
N LEU A 46 -15.78 26.65 5.12
CA LEU A 46 -16.57 25.99 6.17
C LEU A 46 -18.04 26.44 6.16
N SER A 47 -18.30 27.71 5.85
CA SER A 47 -19.63 28.31 5.72
C SER A 47 -20.51 27.61 4.68
N GLU A 48 -19.93 27.15 3.58
CA GLU A 48 -20.64 26.58 2.43
C GLU A 48 -20.85 25.06 2.55
N ARG A 49 -20.06 24.38 3.41
CA ARG A 49 -20.12 22.92 3.58
C ARG A 49 -21.46 22.41 4.11
N LYS A 50 -22.19 23.21 4.89
CA LYS A 50 -23.52 22.83 5.40
C LYS A 50 -24.55 22.84 4.27
N GLN A 51 -24.56 23.90 3.48
CA GLN A 51 -25.48 24.04 2.35
C GLN A 51 -25.23 22.98 1.28
N ARG A 52 -23.96 22.74 0.92
CA ARG A 52 -23.63 21.68 -0.04
C ARG A 52 -24.09 20.30 0.41
N ARG A 53 -23.93 19.94 1.69
CA ARG A 53 -24.37 18.63 2.20
C ARG A 53 -25.86 18.34 2.02
N GLN A 54 -26.68 19.39 1.87
CA GLN A 54 -28.12 19.28 1.66
C GLN A 54 -28.51 19.41 0.19
N SER A 55 -27.53 19.63 -0.71
CA SER A 55 -27.76 19.81 -2.15
C SER A 55 -27.69 18.49 -2.90
N GLU A 56 -28.35 18.45 -4.06
CA GLU A 56 -28.23 17.38 -5.05
C GLU A 56 -26.76 17.14 -5.46
N ASP A 57 -25.96 18.20 -5.46
CA ASP A 57 -24.51 18.17 -5.74
C ASP A 57 -23.71 17.32 -4.75
N ALA A 58 -24.20 17.13 -3.51
CA ALA A 58 -23.61 16.20 -2.55
C ALA A 58 -24.06 14.76 -2.78
N GLN A 59 -25.27 14.55 -3.29
CA GLN A 59 -25.74 13.21 -3.67
C GLN A 59 -24.96 12.71 -4.88
N ASN A 60 -24.92 13.49 -5.96
CA ASN A 60 -24.14 13.18 -7.17
C ASN A 60 -22.67 12.87 -6.84
N HIS A 61 -22.07 13.67 -5.95
CA HIS A 61 -20.70 13.44 -5.51
C HIS A 61 -20.51 12.12 -4.74
N THR A 62 -21.52 11.70 -3.98
CA THR A 62 -21.50 10.42 -3.27
C THR A 62 -21.62 9.28 -4.26
N ASP A 63 -22.52 9.41 -5.24
CA ASP A 63 -22.74 8.43 -6.29
C ASP A 63 -21.48 8.24 -7.15
N ASP A 64 -20.80 9.33 -7.54
CA ASP A 64 -19.51 9.29 -8.26
C ASP A 64 -18.44 8.50 -7.48
N ILE A 65 -18.37 8.69 -6.15
CA ILE A 65 -17.42 7.95 -5.30
C ILE A 65 -17.79 6.46 -5.24
N GLU A 66 -19.08 6.14 -5.14
CA GLU A 66 -19.55 4.76 -5.06
C GLU A 66 -19.31 4.01 -6.37
N GLU A 67 -19.50 4.65 -7.51
CA GLU A 67 -19.20 4.11 -8.83
C GLU A 67 -17.71 3.79 -8.99
N GLU A 68 -16.83 4.74 -8.67
CA GLU A 68 -15.37 4.55 -8.71
C GLU A 68 -14.91 3.42 -7.77
N LEU A 69 -15.51 3.33 -6.57
CA LEU A 69 -15.23 2.25 -5.63
C LEU A 69 -15.74 0.88 -6.12
N ALA A 70 -16.85 0.86 -6.86
CA ALA A 70 -17.36 -0.36 -7.48
C ALA A 70 -16.45 -0.80 -8.65
N PHE A 71 -16.00 0.13 -9.49
CA PHE A 71 -15.03 -0.13 -10.56
C PHE A 71 -13.74 -0.75 -10.02
N LEU A 72 -13.16 -0.18 -8.96
CA LEU A 72 -11.94 -0.72 -8.35
C LEU A 72 -12.12 -2.13 -7.76
N LYS A 73 -13.36 -2.54 -7.44
CA LYS A 73 -13.69 -3.87 -6.92
C LYS A 73 -14.04 -4.88 -8.01
N GLY A 74 -14.51 -4.43 -9.18
CA GLY A 74 -14.98 -5.25 -10.30
C GLY A 74 -13.97 -6.24 -10.90
N ASN A 75 -12.73 -6.27 -10.40
CA ASN A 75 -11.74 -7.31 -10.70
C ASN A 75 -11.73 -8.48 -9.71
N HIS A 76 -12.60 -8.49 -8.70
CA HIS A 76 -12.81 -9.64 -7.80
C HIS A 76 -14.27 -10.09 -7.85
N ASN A 77 -14.51 -11.17 -8.60
CA ASN A 77 -15.76 -11.94 -8.57
C ASN A 77 -16.05 -12.39 -7.13
N SER A 78 -16.91 -11.67 -6.41
CA SER A 78 -17.45 -12.15 -5.13
C SER A 78 -18.88 -11.68 -4.95
N ASP A 79 -19.77 -12.66 -4.93
CA ASP A 79 -21.25 -12.58 -4.86
C ASP A 79 -21.76 -12.15 -3.47
N GLY A 80 -21.12 -11.13 -2.86
CA GLY A 80 -21.34 -10.74 -1.47
C GLY A 80 -21.51 -9.22 -1.26
N PRO A 81 -21.97 -8.79 -0.06
CA PRO A 81 -22.15 -7.37 0.25
C PRO A 81 -20.85 -6.59 0.03
N ILE A 82 -20.97 -5.44 -0.62
CA ILE A 82 -19.85 -4.60 -1.06
C ILE A 82 -19.08 -4.09 0.17
N SER A 83 -18.01 -4.78 0.57
CA SER A 83 -17.11 -4.31 1.63
C SER A 83 -16.43 -3.03 1.20
N ARG A 84 -16.43 -1.98 2.03
CA ARG A 84 -15.70 -0.72 1.77
C ARG A 84 -14.17 -0.88 1.88
N LEU A 85 -13.67 -2.07 2.23
CA LEU A 85 -12.25 -2.34 2.43
C LEU A 85 -11.61 -2.86 1.13
N VAL A 86 -10.54 -2.21 0.68
CA VAL A 86 -9.68 -2.68 -0.42
C VAL A 86 -8.41 -3.29 0.18
N THR A 87 -8.17 -4.57 -0.10
CA THR A 87 -6.98 -5.27 0.40
C THR A 87 -5.80 -5.05 -0.54
N LEU A 88 -4.73 -4.41 -0.05
CA LEU A 88 -3.50 -4.23 -0.81
C LEU A 88 -2.49 -5.31 -0.43
N SER A 89 -1.96 -6.00 -1.45
CA SER A 89 -0.84 -6.90 -1.21
C SER A 89 0.44 -6.09 -0.92
N ALA A 90 0.98 -6.26 0.27
CA ALA A 90 2.26 -5.69 0.71
C ALA A 90 3.49 -6.40 0.12
N LYS A 91 3.30 -7.31 -0.86
CA LYS A 91 4.39 -8.09 -1.42
C LYS A 91 5.30 -7.20 -2.27
N PRO A 92 6.61 -7.10 -1.95
CA PRO A 92 7.55 -6.38 -2.77
C PRO A 92 7.71 -7.00 -4.17
N PRO A 93 8.26 -6.25 -5.13
CA PRO A 93 8.54 -6.76 -6.48
C PRO A 93 9.36 -8.05 -6.48
N ARG A 94 9.18 -8.85 -7.55
CA ARG A 94 9.96 -10.07 -7.71
C ARG A 94 11.46 -9.73 -7.80
N GLY A 95 12.26 -10.38 -6.97
CA GLY A 95 13.72 -10.18 -6.93
C GLY A 95 14.21 -9.21 -5.86
N THR A 96 13.32 -8.47 -5.17
CA THR A 96 13.70 -7.58 -4.06
C THR A 96 14.46 -8.31 -2.96
N GLU A 97 14.04 -9.52 -2.59
CA GLU A 97 14.74 -10.33 -1.59
C GLU A 97 16.19 -10.65 -2.00
N LYS A 98 16.40 -10.98 -3.27
CA LYS A 98 17.74 -11.25 -3.83
C LYS A 98 18.60 -9.99 -3.83
N LYS A 99 18.01 -8.84 -4.17
CA LYS A 99 18.68 -7.53 -4.15
C LYS A 99 19.15 -7.18 -2.74
N ILE A 100 18.28 -7.30 -1.74
CA ILE A 100 18.60 -7.04 -0.32
C ILE A 100 19.74 -7.95 0.15
N LYS A 101 19.64 -9.26 -0.10
CA LYS A 101 20.69 -10.22 0.28
C LYS A 101 22.05 -9.85 -0.33
N ASN A 102 22.08 -9.47 -1.61
CA ASN A 102 23.31 -9.06 -2.28
C ASN A 102 23.86 -7.74 -1.74
N GLN A 103 23.00 -6.77 -1.48
CA GLN A 103 23.40 -5.47 -0.92
C GLN A 103 24.04 -5.66 0.46
N ILE A 104 23.40 -6.44 1.33
CA ILE A 104 23.93 -6.68 2.67
C ILE A 104 25.18 -7.55 2.62
N ALA A 105 25.25 -8.56 1.73
CA ALA A 105 26.46 -9.35 1.50
C ALA A 105 27.66 -8.45 1.17
N ASN A 106 27.48 -7.46 0.29
CA ASN A 106 28.54 -6.53 -0.08
C ASN A 106 29.00 -5.64 1.09
N VAL A 107 28.07 -5.15 1.92
CA VAL A 107 28.38 -4.26 3.05
C VAL A 107 29.04 -5.01 4.21
N SER A 108 28.62 -6.25 4.45
CA SER A 108 29.04 -7.03 5.62
C SER A 108 30.18 -8.02 5.36
N GLY A 109 30.62 -8.15 4.11
CA GLY A 109 31.66 -9.11 3.71
C GLY A 109 31.22 -10.58 3.72
N PHE A 110 29.93 -10.86 3.95
CA PHE A 110 29.38 -12.21 3.92
C PHE A 110 29.00 -12.65 2.51
N LYS A 111 28.97 -13.97 2.28
CA LYS A 111 28.36 -14.52 1.05
C LYS A 111 26.84 -14.39 1.12
N PRO A 112 26.13 -14.20 -0.01
CA PRO A 112 24.66 -14.09 -0.02
C PRO A 112 23.93 -15.26 0.65
N LYS A 113 24.46 -16.49 0.54
CA LYS A 113 23.92 -17.67 1.23
C LYS A 113 24.04 -17.58 2.76
N GLN A 114 25.12 -16.97 3.26
CA GLN A 114 25.30 -16.75 4.71
C GLN A 114 24.31 -15.69 5.19
N VAL A 115 24.17 -14.58 4.45
CA VAL A 115 23.16 -13.54 4.75
C VAL A 115 21.75 -14.14 4.81
N GLU A 116 21.39 -15.00 3.87
CA GLU A 116 20.10 -15.69 3.88
C GLU A 116 19.91 -16.56 5.14
N TYR A 117 20.94 -17.31 5.54
CA TYR A 117 20.87 -18.11 6.76
C TYR A 117 20.67 -17.23 8.00
N LEU A 118 21.44 -16.15 8.12
CA LEU A 118 21.36 -15.22 9.25
C LEU A 118 19.99 -14.53 9.32
N TRP A 119 19.45 -14.15 8.16
CA TRP A 119 18.13 -13.52 8.09
C TRP A 119 17.00 -14.49 8.44
N ARG A 120 17.05 -15.74 7.96
CA ARG A 120 16.10 -16.79 8.38
C ARG A 120 16.20 -17.08 9.87
N ALA A 121 17.41 -17.14 10.42
CA ALA A 121 17.62 -17.36 11.85
C ALA A 121 17.03 -16.20 12.67
N PHE A 122 17.25 -14.95 12.25
CA PHE A 122 16.66 -13.77 12.86
C PHE A 122 15.13 -13.83 12.89
N ARG A 123 14.49 -14.14 11.76
CA ARG A 123 13.02 -14.27 11.67
C ARG A 123 12.45 -15.37 12.56
N LYS A 124 13.16 -16.50 12.71
CA LYS A 124 12.72 -17.60 13.59
C LYS A 124 12.75 -17.22 15.07
N GLN A 125 13.60 -16.27 15.46
CA GLN A 125 13.72 -15.84 16.85
C GLN A 125 12.63 -14.85 17.27
N GLY A 126 11.78 -14.38 16.34
CA GLY A 126 10.59 -13.58 16.68
C GLY A 126 10.89 -12.14 17.10
N PHE A 127 11.97 -11.55 16.60
CA PHE A 127 12.23 -10.12 16.74
C PHE A 127 11.32 -9.33 15.78
N ASP A 128 10.04 -9.23 16.14
CA ASP A 128 9.07 -8.38 15.44
C ASP A 128 9.03 -6.95 15.98
#